data_AF-A0A451B7Q5-F1
#
_entry.id   AF-A0A451B7Q5-F1
#
_cell.length_a   1.000
_cell.length_b   1.000
_cell.length_c   1.000
_cell.angle_alpha   90.00
_cell.angle_beta   90.00
_cell.angle_gamma   90.00
#
_symmetry.space_group_name_H-M   'P 1'
#
loop_
_entity.id
_entity.type
_entity.pdbx_description
1 polymer ?
#
loop_
_entity_poly.entity_id
_entity_poly.type
_entity_poly.pdbx_seq_one_letter_code
_entity_poly.pdbx_strand_id
1 'polypeptide(L)'
;MNTQEISTILIAYPRDFACYGKFERKVSSILSNLASYHLAFLSDDNEFVLRYSSSDSRILDSLLQVDERQIEEGITHAIIFDDGNTYRNLIGDMKRRGIQSRIINTGLTKVVNRDRGEKYDIYIGRGSKWGNPYAIGFDGDRDEVIHKFKYDFERGFLKFSKEDALELKGRTLGCYCKPAACHGDVLAKYLNSLDDGA
;
A
#
# COMPACT_ATOMS: atom_id res chain seq x y z
N MET A 1 -7.57 19.04 37.91
CA MET A 1 -6.52 18.63 36.96
C MET A 1 -7.24 18.03 35.77
N ASN A 2 -7.19 18.68 34.61
CA ASN A 2 -7.80 18.13 33.40
C ASN A 2 -6.89 16.97 32.96
N THR A 3 -7.26 15.74 33.30
CA THR A 3 -6.68 14.56 32.65
C THR A 3 -7.10 14.64 31.19
N GLN A 4 -6.22 15.17 30.36
CA GLN A 4 -6.40 15.15 28.92
C GLN A 4 -6.45 13.66 28.53
N GLU A 5 -7.62 13.21 28.08
CA GLU A 5 -7.84 11.82 27.71
C GLU A 5 -6.82 11.44 26.64
N ILE A 6 -6.01 10.41 26.92
CA ILE A 6 -4.95 10.00 26.00
C ILE A 6 -5.60 9.44 24.74
N SER A 7 -5.18 9.95 23.59
CA SER A 7 -5.77 9.54 22.31
C SER A 7 -5.29 8.16 21.90
N THR A 8 -6.21 7.24 21.61
CA THR A 8 -5.89 6.01 20.87
C THR A 8 -6.05 6.24 19.36
N ILE A 9 -4.96 6.04 18.63
CA ILE A 9 -4.84 6.30 17.20
C ILE A 9 -4.87 4.98 16.44
N LEU A 10 -5.89 4.76 15.62
CA LEU A 10 -5.93 3.64 14.69
C LEU A 10 -5.11 3.97 13.44
N ILE A 11 -4.16 3.12 13.06
CA ILE A 11 -3.44 3.21 11.78
C ILE A 11 -3.82 2.02 10.90
N ALA A 12 -4.21 2.30 9.66
CA ALA A 12 -4.54 1.28 8.66
C ALA A 12 -3.86 1.60 7.32
N TYR A 13 -3.26 0.60 6.68
CA TYR A 13 -2.62 0.75 5.37
C TYR A 13 -2.70 -0.54 4.55
N PRO A 14 -2.94 -0.45 3.23
CA PRO A 14 -3.13 -1.62 2.39
C PRO A 14 -1.83 -2.39 2.26
N ARG A 15 -1.90 -3.72 2.15
CA ARG A 15 -0.74 -4.61 2.00
C ARG A 15 0.23 -4.16 0.88
N ASP A 16 -0.31 -3.67 -0.23
CA ASP A 16 0.48 -3.25 -1.39
C ASP A 16 1.17 -1.88 -1.19
N PHE A 17 0.89 -1.16 -0.10
CA PHE A 17 1.63 0.05 0.29
C PHE A 17 2.94 -0.32 0.99
N ALA A 18 4.04 -0.30 0.22
CA ALA A 18 5.35 -0.79 0.62
C ALA A 18 6.39 0.32 0.85
N CYS A 19 5.95 1.57 1.11
CA CYS A 19 6.84 2.72 1.31
C CYS A 19 6.87 3.19 2.77
N TYR A 20 7.85 2.71 3.55
CA TYR A 20 7.98 3.09 4.97
C TYR A 20 8.33 4.58 5.15
N GLY A 21 9.18 5.17 4.30
CA GLY A 21 9.54 6.59 4.44
C GLY A 21 8.33 7.52 4.34
N LYS A 22 7.43 7.25 3.38
CA LYS A 22 6.15 7.95 3.27
C LYS A 22 5.24 7.67 4.47
N PHE A 23 5.17 6.42 4.93
CA PHE A 23 4.42 6.06 6.13
C PHE A 23 4.86 6.89 7.34
N GLU A 24 6.14 6.79 7.69
CA GLU A 24 6.75 7.44 8.87
C GLU A 24 6.59 8.96 8.81
N ARG A 25 6.89 9.57 7.67
CA ARG A 25 6.78 11.03 7.49
C ARG A 25 5.35 11.54 7.68
N LYS A 26 4.36 10.84 7.12
CA LYS A 26 2.95 11.22 7.26
C LYS A 26 2.45 11.01 8.68
N VAL A 27 2.74 9.87 9.29
CA VAL A 27 2.32 9.57 10.67
C VAL A 27 2.96 10.55 11.65
N SER A 28 4.27 10.77 11.56
CA SER A 28 4.99 11.72 12.43
C SER A 28 4.47 13.14 12.30
N SER A 29 4.18 13.59 11.07
CA SER A 29 3.62 14.91 10.84
C SER A 29 2.21 15.06 11.41
N ILE A 30 1.37 14.03 11.36
CA ILE A 30 0.00 14.08 11.89
C ILE A 30 0.01 14.06 13.42
N LEU A 31 0.92 13.29 14.02
CA LEU A 31 1.01 13.09 15.46
C LEU A 31 1.99 14.06 16.13
N SER A 32 2.52 15.06 15.42
CA SER A 32 3.58 15.95 15.92
C SER A 32 3.19 16.74 17.17
N ASN A 33 1.90 17.04 17.35
CA ASN A 33 1.39 17.84 18.46
C ASN A 33 0.91 17.01 19.66
N LEU A 34 0.94 15.67 19.55
CA LEU A 34 0.57 14.80 20.66
C LEU A 34 1.77 14.58 21.58
N ALA A 35 1.56 14.78 22.88
CA ALA A 35 2.57 14.54 23.91
C ALA A 35 2.71 13.03 24.23
N SER A 36 1.58 12.31 24.25
CA SER A 36 1.51 10.87 24.41
C SER A 36 0.23 10.32 23.77
N TYR A 37 0.26 9.07 23.32
CA TYR A 37 -0.86 8.43 22.63
C TYR A 37 -0.72 6.90 22.61
N HIS A 38 -1.83 6.19 22.42
CA HIS A 38 -1.83 4.75 22.17
C HIS A 38 -1.94 4.48 20.67
N LEU A 39 -1.41 3.34 20.21
CA LEU A 39 -1.44 2.97 18.80
C LEU A 39 -2.19 1.65 18.61
N ALA A 40 -3.20 1.68 17.75
CA ALA A 40 -3.96 0.51 17.32
C ALA A 40 -3.80 0.27 15.82
N PHE A 41 -3.90 -0.98 15.36
CA PHE A 41 -3.78 -1.34 13.94
C PHE A 41 -4.65 -2.54 13.57
N LEU A 42 -5.06 -2.64 12.30
CA LEU A 42 -5.83 -3.78 11.78
C LEU A 42 -4.92 -4.93 11.31
N SER A 43 -4.02 -4.60 10.38
CA SER A 43 -2.95 -5.47 9.90
C SER A 43 -1.65 -4.68 9.82
N ASP A 44 -0.54 -5.39 9.92
CA ASP A 44 0.80 -4.81 9.79
C ASP A 44 1.64 -5.64 8.80
N ASP A 45 1.09 -5.87 7.60
CA ASP A 45 1.67 -6.75 6.58
C ASP A 45 3.12 -6.43 6.17
N ASN A 46 3.54 -5.16 6.34
CA ASN A 46 4.90 -4.68 6.05
C ASN A 46 5.67 -4.27 7.32
N GLU A 47 5.16 -4.59 8.52
CA GLU A 47 5.79 -4.28 9.82
C GLU A 47 6.03 -2.77 10.07
N PHE A 48 5.25 -1.90 9.42
CA PHE A 48 5.38 -0.45 9.52
C PHE A 48 4.98 0.07 10.88
N VAL A 49 3.88 -0.45 11.44
CA VAL A 49 3.38 -0.03 12.74
C VAL A 49 4.35 -0.47 13.83
N LEU A 50 4.81 -1.73 13.80
CA LEU A 50 5.81 -2.25 14.74
C LEU A 50 7.12 -1.47 14.68
N ARG A 51 7.59 -1.18 13.46
CA ARG A 51 8.82 -0.40 13.27
C ARG A 51 8.65 1.02 13.81
N TYR A 52 7.52 1.67 13.51
CA TYR A 52 7.25 3.03 13.97
C TYR A 52 7.12 3.11 15.49
N SER A 53 6.46 2.13 16.13
CA SER A 53 6.29 2.11 17.58
C SER A 53 7.61 2.00 18.33
N SER A 54 8.59 1.36 17.72
CA SER A 54 9.94 1.25 18.28
C SER A 54 10.73 2.57 18.16
N SER A 55 10.27 3.51 17.33
CA SER A 55 10.98 4.77 17.02
C SER A 55 10.42 6.01 17.75
N ASP A 56 9.17 5.98 18.22
CA ASP A 56 8.52 7.12 18.88
C ASP A 56 8.23 6.83 20.35
N SER A 57 9.02 7.45 21.24
CA SER A 57 8.91 7.26 22.70
C SER A 57 7.63 7.83 23.32
N ARG A 58 6.77 8.51 22.55
CA ARG A 58 5.48 9.05 23.01
C ARG A 58 4.37 8.01 23.00
N ILE A 59 4.59 6.88 22.35
CA ILE A 59 3.62 5.78 22.29
C ILE A 59 3.58 5.08 23.65
N LEU A 60 2.37 4.97 24.19
CA LEU A 60 2.10 4.31 25.46
C LEU A 60 1.69 2.86 25.27
N ASP A 61 2.03 2.04 26.26
CA ASP A 61 1.66 0.63 26.38
C ASP A 61 2.07 -0.24 25.17
N SER A 62 1.60 -1.49 25.14
CA SER A 62 1.77 -2.38 24.00
C SER A 62 0.79 -2.02 22.87
N LEU A 63 1.24 -2.22 21.62
CA LEU A 63 0.40 -2.07 20.44
C LEU A 63 -0.90 -2.88 20.53
N LEU A 64 -2.02 -2.28 20.13
CA LEU A 64 -3.33 -2.93 20.11
C LEU A 64 -3.71 -3.38 18.69
N GLN A 65 -3.64 -4.68 18.42
CA GLN A 65 -4.22 -5.22 17.18
C GLN A 65 -5.74 -5.35 17.34
N VAL A 66 -6.50 -4.78 16.40
CA VAL A 66 -7.98 -4.80 16.41
C VAL A 66 -8.53 -5.46 15.13
N ASP A 67 -9.73 -6.04 15.21
CA ASP A 67 -10.52 -6.43 14.02
C ASP A 67 -11.40 -5.23 13.58
N GLU A 68 -11.76 -5.13 12.31
CA GLU A 68 -12.72 -4.14 11.79
C GLU A 68 -14.06 -4.19 12.56
N ARG A 69 -14.46 -5.39 12.98
CA ARG A 69 -15.67 -5.60 13.80
C ARG A 69 -15.49 -5.20 15.26
N GLN A 70 -14.25 -5.19 15.73
CA GLN A 70 -13.85 -4.88 17.10
C GLN A 70 -13.16 -3.52 17.16
N ILE A 71 -13.50 -2.57 16.30
CA ILE A 71 -13.08 -1.18 16.56
C ILE A 71 -13.76 -0.77 17.86
N GLU A 72 -12.99 -0.92 18.94
CA GLU A 72 -13.42 -0.85 20.33
C GLU A 72 -13.96 0.55 20.66
N GLU A 73 -14.72 0.63 21.73
CA GLU A 73 -15.03 1.89 22.41
C GLU A 73 -13.71 2.44 22.99
N GLY A 74 -12.98 3.21 22.19
CA GLY A 74 -11.68 3.77 22.60
C GLY A 74 -10.88 4.42 21.48
N ILE A 75 -11.11 4.05 20.21
CA ILE A 75 -10.47 4.75 19.09
C ILE A 75 -11.00 6.18 18.99
N THR A 76 -10.10 7.14 19.19
CA THR A 76 -10.41 8.58 19.15
C THR A 76 -10.09 9.21 17.80
N HIS A 77 -9.03 8.71 17.16
CA HIS A 77 -8.55 9.19 15.86
C HIS A 77 -8.15 8.03 14.96
N ALA A 78 -8.16 8.26 13.65
CA ALA A 78 -7.68 7.29 12.67
C ALA A 78 -6.76 7.95 11.62
N ILE A 79 -5.69 7.25 11.24
CA ILE A 79 -4.83 7.56 10.10
C ILE A 79 -4.98 6.40 9.12
N ILE A 80 -5.61 6.67 7.97
CA ILE A 80 -5.92 5.64 6.98
C ILE A 80 -5.18 5.97 5.69
N PHE A 81 -4.26 5.10 5.30
CA PHE A 81 -3.65 5.11 3.98
C PHE A 81 -4.63 4.43 3.02
N ASP A 82 -5.13 5.17 2.05
CA ASP A 82 -6.22 4.75 1.16
C ASP A 82 -5.71 4.52 -0.27
N ASP A 83 -6.13 3.40 -0.86
CA ASP A 83 -5.95 3.04 -2.27
C ASP A 83 -7.27 3.19 -3.08
N GLY A 84 -8.32 3.68 -2.43
CA GLY A 84 -9.65 3.89 -2.97
C GLY A 84 -10.58 2.68 -2.86
N ASN A 85 -10.12 1.54 -2.34
CA ASN A 85 -10.92 0.32 -2.26
C ASN A 85 -10.77 -0.47 -0.95
N THR A 86 -9.53 -0.71 -0.49
CA THR A 86 -9.23 -1.63 0.62
C THR A 86 -9.98 -1.27 1.90
N TYR A 87 -10.00 0.01 2.27
CA TYR A 87 -10.62 0.48 3.53
C TYR A 87 -11.90 1.28 3.33
N ARG A 88 -12.62 1.09 2.21
CA ARG A 88 -13.84 1.86 1.93
C ARG A 88 -14.88 1.73 3.04
N ASN A 89 -15.08 0.52 3.57
CA ASN A 89 -16.01 0.25 4.66
C ASN A 89 -15.53 0.90 5.96
N LEU A 90 -14.26 0.67 6.34
CA LEU A 90 -13.63 1.29 7.50
C LEU A 90 -13.78 2.82 7.51
N ILE A 91 -13.46 3.49 6.41
CA ILE A 91 -13.60 4.95 6.27
C ILE A 91 -15.06 5.38 6.49
N GLY A 92 -16.01 4.63 5.90
CA GLY A 92 -17.43 4.86 6.11
C GLY A 92 -17.85 4.69 7.58
N ASP A 93 -17.30 3.71 8.26
CA ASP A 93 -17.59 3.39 9.66
C ASP A 93 -17.02 4.45 10.60
N MET A 94 -15.78 4.91 10.38
CA MET A 94 -15.18 6.01 11.15
C MET A 94 -16.00 7.28 11.07
N LYS A 95 -16.48 7.60 9.85
CA LYS A 95 -17.35 8.75 9.62
C LYS A 95 -18.67 8.63 10.36
N ARG A 96 -19.32 7.45 10.34
CA ARG A 96 -20.59 7.24 11.06
C ARG A 96 -20.44 7.35 12.58
N ARG A 97 -19.28 6.95 13.11
CA ARG A 97 -18.95 7.01 14.55
C ARG A 97 -18.42 8.38 15.01
N GLY A 98 -18.17 9.32 14.10
CA GLY A 98 -17.62 10.64 14.44
C GLY A 98 -16.12 10.62 14.79
N ILE A 99 -15.39 9.57 14.42
CA ILE A 99 -13.96 9.44 14.70
C ILE A 99 -13.17 10.40 13.81
N GLN A 100 -12.29 11.21 14.42
CA GLN A 100 -11.48 12.16 13.68
C GLN A 100 -10.45 11.43 12.82
N SER A 101 -10.65 11.47 11.50
CA SER A 101 -9.89 10.65 10.56
C SER A 101 -9.04 11.50 9.61
N ARG A 102 -7.78 11.11 9.43
CA ARG A 102 -6.89 11.60 8.36
C ARG A 102 -6.77 10.53 7.29
N ILE A 103 -7.26 10.83 6.09
CA ILE A 103 -7.20 9.94 4.93
C ILE A 103 -6.04 10.38 4.05
N ILE A 104 -5.10 9.48 3.79
CA ILE A 104 -3.89 9.72 3.00
C ILE A 104 -3.99 8.89 1.73
N ASN A 105 -4.13 9.54 0.57
CA ASN A 105 -4.09 8.81 -0.68
C ASN A 105 -2.66 8.27 -0.93
N THR A 106 -2.56 6.95 -1.07
CA THR A 106 -1.30 6.25 -1.28
C THR A 106 -0.79 6.38 -2.72
N GLY A 107 -1.70 6.51 -3.69
CA GLY A 107 -1.39 6.49 -5.11
C GLY A 107 -0.79 5.14 -5.53
N LEU A 108 -1.35 4.02 -5.06
CA LEU A 108 -0.83 2.70 -5.43
C LEU A 108 -1.00 2.44 -6.92
N THR A 109 0.07 1.91 -7.50
CA THR A 109 0.05 1.24 -8.78
C THR A 109 -0.63 -0.12 -8.59
N LYS A 110 -1.61 -0.43 -9.44
CA LYS A 110 -2.39 -1.68 -9.36
C LYS A 110 -2.52 -2.34 -10.72
N VAL A 111 -2.76 -3.65 -10.75
CA VAL A 111 -2.91 -4.42 -12.00
C VAL A 111 -4.31 -4.99 -12.09
N VAL A 112 -4.97 -4.79 -13.23
CA VAL A 112 -6.34 -5.24 -13.50
C VAL A 112 -6.40 -6.13 -14.75
N ASN A 113 -7.45 -6.94 -14.86
CA ASN A 113 -7.69 -7.72 -16.06
C ASN A 113 -8.48 -6.88 -17.09
N ARG A 114 -7.85 -6.59 -18.23
CA ARG A 114 -8.48 -5.87 -19.33
C ARG A 114 -9.67 -6.61 -19.97
N ASP A 115 -9.60 -7.92 -20.13
CA ASP A 115 -10.66 -8.72 -20.76
C ASP A 115 -11.94 -8.77 -19.91
N ARG A 116 -11.83 -8.44 -18.62
CA ARG A 116 -12.98 -8.28 -17.72
C ARG A 116 -13.64 -6.89 -17.84
N GLY A 117 -13.17 -6.04 -18.75
CA GLY A 117 -13.69 -4.68 -18.92
C GLY A 117 -13.30 -3.74 -17.78
N GLU A 118 -12.32 -4.11 -16.95
CA GLU A 118 -11.82 -3.24 -15.87
C GLU A 118 -11.12 -2.01 -16.47
N LYS A 119 -11.40 -0.82 -15.92
CA LYS A 119 -10.76 0.42 -16.36
C LYS A 119 -9.27 0.38 -16.01
N TYR A 120 -8.42 0.77 -16.95
CA TYR A 120 -6.98 0.89 -16.77
C TYR A 120 -6.46 2.16 -17.46
N ASP A 121 -5.32 2.66 -16.98
CA ASP A 121 -4.65 3.84 -17.52
C ASP A 121 -3.62 3.45 -18.59
N ILE A 122 -2.84 2.39 -18.33
CA ILE A 122 -1.74 1.96 -19.20
C ILE A 122 -1.83 0.46 -19.46
N TYR A 123 -1.81 0.06 -20.73
CA TYR A 123 -1.74 -1.35 -21.12
C TYR A 123 -0.30 -1.86 -21.05
N ILE A 124 -0.09 -2.94 -20.29
CA ILE A 124 1.22 -3.56 -20.07
C ILE A 124 1.34 -4.96 -20.66
N GLY A 125 0.33 -5.45 -21.39
CA GLY A 125 0.38 -6.80 -21.97
C GLY A 125 1.43 -6.97 -23.08
N ARG A 126 1.54 -8.19 -23.61
CA ARG A 126 2.49 -8.53 -24.68
C ARG A 126 2.33 -7.60 -25.88
N GLY A 127 3.46 -7.22 -26.49
CA GLY A 127 3.55 -6.25 -27.58
C GLY A 127 3.68 -4.78 -27.13
N SER A 128 3.36 -4.46 -25.87
CA SER A 128 3.56 -3.11 -25.31
C SER A 128 5.01 -2.86 -24.85
N LYS A 129 5.39 -1.61 -24.55
CA LYS A 129 6.68 -1.24 -23.91
C LYS A 129 6.95 -2.04 -22.63
N TRP A 130 5.91 -2.39 -21.87
CA TRP A 130 6.00 -2.99 -20.54
C TRP A 130 5.85 -4.51 -20.52
N GLY A 131 5.53 -5.12 -21.67
CA GLY A 131 5.17 -6.52 -21.75
C GLY A 131 6.32 -7.46 -21.41
N ASN A 132 5.98 -8.55 -20.71
CA ASN A 132 6.91 -9.65 -20.46
C ASN A 132 7.41 -10.27 -21.78
N PRO A 133 8.74 -10.28 -22.04
CA PRO A 133 9.29 -10.90 -23.25
C PRO A 133 9.09 -12.42 -23.26
N TYR A 134 9.06 -13.07 -22.09
CA TYR A 134 8.92 -14.50 -21.94
C TYR A 134 7.46 -14.97 -22.10
N ALA A 135 7.24 -16.06 -22.84
CA ALA A 135 5.95 -16.65 -23.14
C ALA A 135 5.72 -17.95 -22.35
N ILE A 136 4.55 -18.06 -21.70
CA ILE A 136 4.13 -19.27 -21.01
C ILE A 136 4.07 -20.43 -22.02
N GLY A 137 4.60 -21.59 -21.64
CA GLY A 137 4.67 -22.80 -22.45
C GLY A 137 5.93 -22.91 -23.31
N PHE A 138 6.47 -21.79 -23.82
CA PHE A 138 7.71 -21.78 -24.59
C PHE A 138 8.93 -21.49 -23.70
N ASP A 139 8.84 -20.45 -22.87
CA ASP A 139 9.92 -20.01 -21.98
C ASP A 139 9.78 -20.57 -20.55
N GLY A 140 8.76 -21.36 -20.28
CA GLY A 140 8.49 -21.95 -18.96
C GLY A 140 7.02 -21.85 -18.55
N ASP A 141 6.74 -22.27 -17.33
CA ASP A 141 5.43 -22.05 -16.70
C ASP A 141 5.23 -20.58 -16.27
N ARG A 142 4.07 -20.28 -15.67
CA ARG A 142 3.72 -18.91 -15.27
C ARG A 142 4.72 -18.32 -14.27
N ASP A 143 5.15 -19.11 -13.30
CA ASP A 143 6.00 -18.62 -12.22
C ASP A 143 7.42 -18.44 -12.74
N GLU A 144 7.90 -19.34 -13.60
CA GLU A 144 9.18 -19.24 -14.29
C GLU A 144 9.28 -17.99 -15.17
N VAL A 145 8.28 -17.71 -16.01
CA VAL A 145 8.33 -16.53 -16.89
C VAL A 145 8.20 -15.22 -16.12
N ILE A 146 7.52 -15.22 -14.98
CA ILE A 146 7.46 -14.04 -14.08
C ILE A 146 8.79 -13.88 -13.34
N HIS A 147 9.41 -14.98 -12.91
CA HIS A 147 10.72 -14.95 -12.27
C HIS A 147 11.80 -14.42 -13.21
N LYS A 148 11.82 -14.89 -14.46
CA LYS A 148 12.72 -14.36 -15.50
C LYS A 148 12.48 -12.88 -15.76
N PHE A 149 11.22 -12.46 -15.89
CA PHE A 149 10.88 -11.04 -16.03
C PHE A 149 11.38 -10.20 -14.86
N LYS A 150 11.19 -10.68 -13.62
CA LYS A 150 11.67 -10.01 -12.42
C LYS A 150 13.19 -9.89 -12.43
N TYR A 151 13.90 -10.96 -12.76
CA TYR A 151 15.37 -10.96 -12.84
C TYR A 151 15.86 -9.90 -13.84
N ASP A 152 15.30 -9.89 -15.06
CA ASP A 152 15.67 -8.94 -16.09
C ASP A 152 15.30 -7.50 -15.72
N PHE A 153 14.15 -7.29 -15.08
CA PHE A 153 13.74 -5.98 -14.58
C PHE A 153 14.71 -5.45 -13.51
N GLU A 154 15.11 -6.30 -12.56
CA GLU A 154 16.02 -5.93 -11.48
C GLU A 154 17.42 -5.61 -11.99
N ARG A 155 17.88 -6.35 -13.01
CA ARG A 155 19.20 -6.21 -13.66
C ARG A 155 19.25 -5.15 -14.77
N GLY A 156 18.10 -4.63 -15.22
CA GLY A 156 18.03 -3.66 -16.31
C GLY A 156 18.26 -4.28 -17.69
N PHE A 157 17.88 -5.55 -17.88
CA PHE A 157 17.99 -6.27 -19.16
C PHE A 157 16.70 -6.21 -19.99
N LEU A 158 15.61 -5.66 -19.44
CA LEU A 158 14.41 -5.37 -20.20
C LEU A 158 14.64 -4.21 -21.18
N LYS A 159 13.75 -4.07 -22.15
CA LYS A 159 13.76 -2.99 -23.15
C LYS A 159 13.42 -1.59 -22.60
N PHE A 160 13.19 -1.48 -21.30
CA PHE A 160 12.90 -0.24 -20.58
C PHE A 160 13.64 -0.25 -19.24
N SER A 161 14.00 0.94 -18.75
CA SER A 161 14.72 1.10 -17.50
C SER A 161 13.79 1.22 -16.29
N LYS A 162 14.36 1.31 -15.08
CA LYS A 162 13.57 1.59 -13.87
C LYS A 162 13.06 3.04 -13.86
N GLU A 163 13.83 3.96 -14.44
CA GLU A 163 13.44 5.36 -14.63
C GLU A 163 12.26 5.47 -15.60
N ASP A 164 12.27 4.71 -16.70
CA ASP A 164 11.11 4.58 -17.58
C ASP A 164 9.87 4.11 -16.80
N ALA A 165 10.02 3.10 -15.96
CA ALA A 165 8.90 2.53 -15.21
C ALA A 165 8.23 3.54 -14.25
N LEU A 166 8.89 4.65 -13.90
CA LEU A 166 8.29 5.70 -13.07
C LEU A 166 7.04 6.32 -13.69
N GLU A 167 6.88 6.27 -15.02
CA GLU A 167 5.65 6.75 -15.69
C GLU A 167 4.40 5.94 -15.29
N LEU A 168 4.61 4.71 -14.80
CA LEU A 168 3.57 3.80 -14.34
C LEU A 168 3.18 4.05 -12.88
N LYS A 169 3.93 4.87 -12.12
CA LYS A 169 3.69 5.07 -10.69
C LYS A 169 2.30 5.66 -10.45
N GLY A 170 1.51 5.00 -9.61
CA GLY A 170 0.13 5.37 -9.28
C GLY A 170 -0.88 5.16 -10.39
N ARG A 171 -0.51 4.44 -11.46
CA ARG A 171 -1.40 4.09 -12.57
C ARG A 171 -2.05 2.72 -12.36
N THR A 172 -3.21 2.55 -12.97
CA THR A 172 -3.87 1.27 -13.12
C THR A 172 -3.35 0.58 -14.39
N LEU A 173 -2.66 -0.55 -14.23
CA LEU A 173 -2.01 -1.30 -15.30
C LEU A 173 -2.94 -2.40 -15.83
N GLY A 174 -3.25 -2.36 -17.12
CA GLY A 174 -4.09 -3.36 -17.78
C GLY A 174 -3.26 -4.53 -18.31
N CYS A 175 -3.60 -5.75 -17.90
CA CYS A 175 -3.03 -6.99 -18.44
C CYS A 175 -4.13 -8.05 -18.64
N TYR A 176 -3.77 -9.20 -19.21
CA TYR A 176 -4.70 -10.33 -19.39
C TYR A 176 -4.59 -11.38 -18.27
N CYS A 177 -3.51 -11.37 -17.49
CA CYS A 177 -3.19 -12.47 -16.58
C CYS A 177 -4.00 -12.49 -15.28
N LYS A 178 -4.46 -11.33 -14.79
CA LYS A 178 -5.21 -11.26 -13.54
C LYS A 178 -6.49 -12.09 -13.61
N PRO A 179 -6.90 -12.81 -12.55
CA PRO A 179 -6.40 -12.74 -11.17
C PRO A 179 -5.17 -13.62 -10.90
N ALA A 180 -4.69 -14.41 -11.87
CA ALA A 180 -3.45 -15.17 -11.69
C ALA A 180 -2.24 -14.24 -11.62
N ALA A 181 -1.10 -14.77 -11.13
CA ALA A 181 0.15 -14.03 -11.06
C ALA A 181 0.49 -13.39 -12.42
N CYS A 182 0.91 -12.13 -12.35
CA CYS A 182 1.18 -11.29 -13.51
C CYS A 182 2.55 -10.63 -13.39
N HIS A 183 3.24 -10.44 -14.51
CA HIS A 183 4.48 -9.62 -14.54
C HIS A 183 4.24 -8.18 -14.06
N GLY A 184 3.02 -7.66 -14.25
CA GLY A 184 2.61 -6.36 -13.72
C GLY A 184 2.70 -6.27 -12.20
N ASP A 185 2.61 -7.40 -11.48
CA ASP A 185 2.75 -7.43 -10.02
C ASP A 185 4.19 -7.08 -9.59
N VAL A 186 5.18 -7.44 -10.42
CA VAL A 186 6.58 -7.05 -10.21
C VAL A 186 6.74 -5.53 -10.34
N LEU A 187 6.14 -4.95 -11.39
CA LEU A 187 6.18 -3.51 -11.62
C LEU A 187 5.47 -2.75 -10.50
N ALA A 188 4.23 -3.16 -10.16
CA ALA A 188 3.45 -2.53 -9.10
C ALA A 188 4.18 -2.59 -7.75
N LYS A 189 4.75 -3.75 -7.38
CA LYS A 189 5.51 -3.90 -6.13
C LYS A 189 6.70 -2.95 -6.07
N TYR A 190 7.48 -2.85 -7.15
CA TYR A 190 8.60 -1.91 -7.22
C TYR A 190 8.12 -0.48 -7.04
N LEU A 191 7.12 -0.05 -7.83
CA LEU A 191 6.64 1.33 -7.84
C LEU A 191 6.02 1.75 -6.51
N ASN A 192 5.32 0.83 -5.84
CA ASN A 192 4.69 1.07 -4.54
C ASN A 192 5.67 1.09 -3.37
N SER A 193 6.91 0.63 -3.57
CA SER A 193 8.00 0.78 -2.59
C SER A 193 8.75 2.12 -2.69
N LEU A 194 8.56 2.86 -3.78
CA LEU A 194 9.29 4.12 -4.00
C LEU A 194 8.66 5.26 -3.20
N ASP A 195 9.49 5.94 -2.42
CA ASP A 195 9.11 7.22 -1.81
C ASP A 195 8.97 8.30 -2.90
N ASP A 196 7.93 9.12 -2.80
CA ASP A 196 7.70 10.29 -3.65
C ASP A 196 8.11 11.60 -2.97
N GLY A 197 8.54 11.56 -1.70
CA GLY A 197 8.86 12.74 -0.91
C GLY A 197 7.65 13.65 -0.61
N ALA A 198 6.45 13.28 -1.06
CA ALA A 198 5.23 14.10 -1.05
C ALA A 198 4.41 13.91 0.23
#